data_AF-A0A672TTE7-F1
#
_entry.id   AF-A0A672TTE7-F1
#
_cell.length_a   1.000
_cell.length_b   1.000
_cell.length_c   1.000
_cell.angle_alpha   90.00
_cell.angle_beta   90.00
_cell.angle_gamma   90.00
#
_symmetry.space_group_name_H-M   'P 1'
#
loop_
_entity.id
_entity.type
_entity.pdbx_description
1 polymer ?
#
loop_
_entity_poly.entity_id
_entity_poly.type
_entity_poly.pdbx_seq_one_letter_code
_entity_poly.pdbx_strand_id
1 'polypeptide(L)'
;ALFGNYFIHYAIQKGTKKREEKMYSVNSLPPDVPGNSYSISSIITQATKILQYCYKTKLSLTHNYSLCCWKMVGNGREMLPVLLYEKVIPSIGRLIVYSDHKVHAAFWDGVTLNMVWHFSSSCSKIQVNEDVGWCKLTTPDGVQQLIPISHPGIYERYTKTAIEWCRSLNERKEIPEYTEHSVTEENWY
;
A
#
# COMPACT_ATOMS: atom_id res chain seq x y z
N ALA A 1 -19.24 1.67 -1.19
CA ALA A 1 -17.95 2.39 -1.34
C ALA A 1 -18.20 3.64 -2.18
N LEU A 2 -17.82 4.83 -1.70
CA LEU A 2 -17.92 6.07 -2.46
C LEU A 2 -16.86 6.05 -3.57
N PHE A 3 -17.28 5.69 -4.79
CA PHE A 3 -16.46 5.93 -5.97
C PHE A 3 -16.35 7.45 -6.17
N GLY A 4 -15.14 7.93 -6.47
CA GLY A 4 -14.96 9.29 -6.97
C GLY A 4 -15.69 9.43 -8.30
N ASN A 5 -16.94 9.89 -8.27
CA ASN A 5 -17.81 10.03 -9.45
C ASN A 5 -17.66 11.40 -10.12
N TYR A 6 -16.82 12.26 -9.54
CA TYR A 6 -16.65 13.64 -9.95
C TYR A 6 -15.17 13.97 -10.07
N PHE A 7 -14.82 14.70 -11.13
CA PHE A 7 -13.48 15.22 -11.38
C PHE A 7 -13.56 16.73 -11.50
N ILE A 8 -12.61 17.42 -10.87
CA ILE A 8 -12.47 18.87 -11.01
C ILE A 8 -11.44 19.14 -12.11
N HIS A 9 -11.85 19.89 -13.10
CA HIS A 9 -11.01 20.38 -14.19
C HIS A 9 -10.78 21.88 -14.03
N TYR A 10 -9.53 22.27 -14.20
CA TYR A 10 -9.13 23.66 -14.18
C TYR A 10 -8.77 24.11 -15.60
N ALA A 11 -9.57 25.02 -16.15
CA ALA A 11 -9.31 25.65 -17.43
C ALA A 11 -8.79 27.08 -17.20
N ILE A 12 -7.89 27.55 -18.07
CA ILE A 12 -7.53 28.96 -18.14
C ILE A 12 -8.26 29.55 -19.34
N GLN A 13 -9.11 30.54 -19.12
CA GLN A 13 -9.79 31.22 -20.22
C GLN A 13 -8.77 31.99 -21.07
N LYS A 14 -8.74 31.69 -22.38
CA LYS A 14 -7.93 32.43 -23.36
C LYS A 14 -8.44 33.88 -23.40
N GLY A 15 -7.55 34.84 -23.13
CA GLY A 15 -7.84 36.27 -23.11
C GLY A 15 -7.83 36.88 -21.71
N THR A 16 -8.64 36.36 -20.78
CA THR A 16 -8.79 36.94 -19.43
C THR A 16 -7.78 36.39 -18.41
N LYS A 17 -7.05 35.31 -18.74
CA LYS A 17 -6.14 34.56 -17.84
C LYS A 17 -6.78 34.11 -16.51
N LYS A 18 -8.11 34.15 -16.39
CA LYS A 18 -8.82 33.69 -15.20
C LYS A 18 -8.89 32.16 -15.19
N ARG A 19 -8.67 31.57 -14.01
CA ARG A 19 -8.84 30.13 -13.75
C ARG A 19 -10.33 29.85 -13.57
N GLU A 20 -10.87 29.01 -14.43
CA GLU A 20 -12.25 28.51 -14.36
C GLU A 20 -12.19 27.08 -13.82
N GLU A 21 -12.95 26.81 -12.77
CA GLU A 21 -13.11 25.49 -12.18
C GLU A 21 -14.41 24.87 -12.69
N LYS A 22 -14.35 23.65 -13.22
CA LYS A 22 -15.52 22.87 -13.64
C LYS A 22 -15.49 21.48 -13.02
N MET A 23 -16.61 21.08 -12.45
CA MET A 23 -16.82 19.73 -11.97
C MET A 23 -17.51 18.90 -13.04
N TYR A 24 -16.95 17.74 -13.36
CA TYR A 24 -17.48 16.79 -14.33
C TYR A 24 -17.85 15.49 -13.65
N SER A 25 -19.03 14.96 -13.97
CA SER A 25 -19.42 13.61 -13.55
C SER A 25 -18.98 12.57 -14.56
N VAL A 26 -18.47 11.43 -14.09
CA VAL A 26 -18.12 10.28 -14.93
C VAL A 26 -19.32 9.77 -15.74
N ASN A 27 -20.55 9.91 -15.20
CA ASN A 27 -21.77 9.44 -15.85
C ASN A 27 -22.33 10.44 -16.89
N SER A 28 -21.75 11.64 -16.99
CA SER A 28 -22.28 12.71 -17.83
C SER A 28 -21.12 13.58 -18.34
N LEU A 29 -20.22 12.94 -19.09
CA LEU A 29 -19.08 13.60 -19.70
C LEU A 29 -19.52 14.47 -20.89
N PRO A 30 -18.91 15.66 -21.07
CA PRO A 30 -19.23 16.54 -22.19
C PRO A 30 -18.79 15.90 -23.52
N PRO A 31 -19.49 16.20 -24.63
CA PRO A 31 -19.02 15.82 -25.96
C PRO A 31 -17.73 16.56 -26.32
N ASP A 32 -16.99 16.00 -27.27
CA ASP A 32 -15.77 16.64 -27.77
C ASP A 32 -16.10 17.88 -28.59
N VAL A 33 -15.33 18.94 -28.35
CA VAL A 33 -15.49 20.23 -29.03
C VAL A 33 -14.38 20.37 -30.07
N PRO A 34 -14.72 20.52 -31.36
CA PRO A 34 -13.73 20.75 -32.42
C PRO A 34 -12.85 21.98 -32.13
N GLY A 35 -11.55 21.87 -32.36
CA GLY A 35 -10.59 22.95 -32.14
C GLY A 35 -9.99 23.02 -30.73
N ASN A 36 -10.43 22.18 -29.78
CA ASN A 36 -9.74 22.00 -28.51
C ASN A 36 -8.50 21.12 -28.67
N SER A 37 -7.46 21.40 -27.89
CA SER A 37 -6.20 20.62 -27.92
C SER A 37 -6.31 19.25 -27.23
N TYR A 38 -7.40 19.01 -26.49
CA TYR A 38 -7.65 17.74 -25.81
C TYR A 38 -9.15 17.52 -25.57
N SER A 39 -9.51 16.26 -25.37
CA SER A 39 -10.85 15.81 -24.98
C SER A 39 -10.94 15.65 -23.47
N ILE A 40 -11.85 16.40 -22.83
CA ILE A 40 -12.17 16.25 -21.41
C ILE A 40 -12.71 14.85 -21.13
N SER A 41 -13.60 14.36 -22.01
CA SER A 41 -14.20 13.04 -21.89
C SER A 41 -13.14 11.94 -21.89
N SER A 42 -12.18 12.00 -22.81
CA SER A 42 -11.07 11.04 -22.88
C SER A 42 -10.20 11.07 -21.63
N ILE A 43 -9.80 12.25 -21.16
CA ILE A 43 -8.95 12.40 -19.96
C ILE A 43 -9.65 11.81 -18.73
N ILE A 44 -10.91 12.18 -18.50
CA ILE A 44 -11.66 11.68 -17.34
C ILE A 44 -11.91 10.18 -17.45
N THR A 45 -12.18 9.67 -18.65
CA THR A 45 -12.34 8.23 -18.90
C THR A 45 -11.07 7.47 -18.55
N GLN A 46 -9.90 7.96 -18.98
CA GLN A 46 -8.61 7.35 -18.65
C GLN A 46 -8.33 7.42 -17.14
N ALA A 47 -8.53 8.58 -16.51
CA ALA A 47 -8.36 8.76 -15.08
C ALA A 47 -9.27 7.82 -14.27
N THR A 48 -10.52 7.64 -14.71
CA THR A 48 -11.48 6.73 -14.09
C THR A 48 -11.02 5.28 -14.18
N LYS A 49 -10.53 4.84 -15.36
CA LYS A 49 -10.00 3.48 -15.55
C LYS A 49 -8.81 3.21 -14.62
N ILE A 50 -7.90 4.17 -14.49
CA ILE A 50 -6.75 4.08 -13.59
C ILE A 50 -7.21 3.99 -12.14
N LEU A 51 -8.14 4.86 -11.72
CA LEU A 51 -8.68 4.85 -10.36
C LEU A 51 -9.36 3.52 -10.03
N GLN A 52 -10.16 2.99 -10.95
CA GLN A 52 -10.81 1.69 -10.82
C GLN A 52 -9.80 0.55 -10.72
N TYR A 53 -8.75 0.57 -11.53
CA TYR A 53 -7.68 -0.41 -11.47
C TYR A 53 -6.95 -0.36 -10.13
N CYS A 54 -6.57 0.83 -9.67
CA CYS A 54 -5.92 1.03 -8.37
C CYS A 54 -6.80 0.53 -7.22
N TYR A 55 -8.11 0.79 -7.27
CA TYR A 55 -9.04 0.32 -6.25
C TYR A 55 -9.16 -1.22 -6.24
N LYS A 56 -9.34 -1.83 -7.42
CA LYS A 56 -9.37 -3.29 -7.56
C LYS A 56 -8.07 -3.92 -7.06
N THR A 57 -6.93 -3.30 -7.37
CA THR A 57 -5.62 -3.76 -6.90
C THR A 57 -5.46 -3.61 -5.39
N LYS A 58 -5.89 -2.48 -4.81
CA LYS A 58 -5.86 -2.22 -3.35
C LYS A 58 -6.73 -3.21 -2.57
N LEU A 59 -7.87 -3.62 -3.14
CA LEU A 59 -8.76 -4.60 -2.53
C LEU A 59 -8.38 -6.04 -2.82
N SER A 60 -7.57 -6.30 -3.85
CA SER A 60 -7.15 -7.65 -4.18
C SER A 60 -6.06 -8.13 -3.24
N LEU A 61 -6.24 -9.32 -2.68
CA LEU A 61 -5.21 -10.04 -1.92
C LEU A 61 -4.21 -10.76 -2.85
N THR A 62 -4.46 -10.78 -4.16
CA THR A 62 -3.56 -11.39 -5.15
C THR A 62 -2.45 -10.41 -5.51
N HIS A 63 -1.27 -10.66 -4.98
CA HIS A 63 -0.03 -9.96 -5.29
C HIS A 63 0.26 -9.93 -6.81
N ASN A 64 -0.01 -8.80 -7.47
CA ASN A 64 0.54 -8.49 -8.79
C ASN A 64 1.19 -7.10 -8.73
N TYR A 65 2.35 -7.04 -8.07
CA TYR A 65 3.27 -5.90 -8.15
C TYR A 65 4.01 -5.94 -9.51
N SER A 66 3.28 -5.87 -10.62
CA SER A 66 3.90 -5.45 -11.87
C SER A 66 4.11 -3.95 -11.79
N LEU A 67 5.26 -3.56 -11.24
CA LEU A 67 6.00 -2.31 -11.48
C LEU A 67 5.15 -1.16 -12.05
N CYS A 68 4.45 -0.43 -11.18
CA CYS A 68 3.85 0.84 -11.58
C CYS A 68 4.90 1.95 -11.37
N CYS A 69 5.45 2.46 -12.47
CA CYS A 69 6.54 3.43 -12.56
C CYS A 69 6.24 4.84 -11.99
N TRP A 70 5.12 5.01 -11.27
CA TRP A 70 4.75 6.28 -10.61
C TRP A 70 5.20 6.38 -9.14
N LYS A 71 5.93 5.38 -8.63
CA LYS A 71 6.48 5.43 -7.27
C LYS A 71 7.84 6.13 -7.27
N MET A 72 7.84 7.42 -7.58
CA MET A 72 8.90 8.35 -7.19
C MET A 72 8.25 9.65 -6.73
N VAL A 73 8.36 9.88 -5.42
CA VAL A 73 8.12 11.13 -4.68
C VAL A 73 6.67 11.64 -4.65
N GLY A 74 6.00 11.46 -3.50
CA GLY A 74 4.69 12.05 -3.24
C GLY A 74 4.53 12.41 -1.78
N ASN A 75 4.52 13.72 -1.49
CA ASN A 75 4.33 14.30 -0.17
C ASN A 75 2.99 13.86 0.47
N GLY A 76 3.06 12.94 1.43
CA GLY A 76 2.25 12.99 2.66
C GLY A 76 0.74 12.76 2.60
N ARG A 77 0.13 12.26 1.51
CA ARG A 77 -1.28 11.79 1.54
C ARG A 77 -1.49 10.45 0.85
N GLU A 78 -2.05 9.51 1.62
CA GLU A 78 -2.43 8.12 1.28
C GLU A 78 -1.44 7.39 0.36
N MET A 79 -0.18 7.27 0.80
CA MET A 79 0.80 6.43 0.14
C MET A 79 0.45 4.94 0.35
N LEU A 80 0.40 4.16 -0.73
CA LEU A 80 0.29 2.70 -0.63
C LEU A 80 1.42 2.16 0.24
N PRO A 81 1.15 1.19 1.14
CA PRO A 81 2.19 0.64 2.00
C PRO A 81 3.40 0.21 1.17
N VAL A 82 4.57 0.72 1.54
CA VAL A 82 5.83 0.40 0.87
C VAL A 82 6.38 -0.88 1.50
N LEU A 83 6.94 -1.77 0.68
CA LEU A 83 7.72 -2.90 1.16
C LEU A 83 8.95 -2.38 1.90
N LEU A 84 9.05 -2.68 3.20
CA LEU A 84 10.22 -2.32 4.02
C LEU A 84 11.25 -3.44 4.05
N TYR A 85 10.79 -4.66 4.34
CA TYR A 85 11.65 -5.82 4.49
C TYR A 85 11.05 -7.03 3.81
N GLU A 86 11.91 -7.84 3.23
CA GLU A 86 11.56 -9.13 2.65
C GLU A 86 12.58 -10.18 3.10
N LYS A 87 12.09 -11.37 3.42
CA LYS A 87 12.94 -12.54 3.66
C LYS A 87 12.32 -13.77 3.02
N VAL A 88 13.10 -14.43 2.17
CA VAL A 88 12.80 -15.77 1.71
C VAL A 88 13.52 -16.75 2.64
N ILE A 89 12.75 -17.63 3.28
CA ILE A 89 13.28 -18.70 4.12
C ILE A 89 13.16 -20.00 3.30
N PRO A 90 14.30 -20.61 2.90
CA PRO A 90 14.29 -21.86 2.15
C PRO A 90 13.41 -22.90 2.84
N SER A 91 12.65 -23.69 2.06
CA SER A 91 11.71 -24.73 2.54
C SER A 91 10.53 -24.27 3.42
N ILE A 92 10.45 -22.98 3.80
CA ILE A 92 9.39 -22.47 4.66
C ILE A 92 8.46 -21.53 3.91
N GLY A 93 8.98 -20.44 3.34
CA GLY A 93 8.14 -19.44 2.70
C GLY A 93 8.82 -18.10 2.46
N ARG A 94 8.00 -17.12 2.11
CA ARG A 94 8.37 -15.72 1.89
C ARG A 94 7.64 -14.84 2.90
N LEU A 95 8.38 -14.03 3.64
CA LEU A 95 7.86 -13.10 4.62
C LEU A 95 8.15 -11.66 4.19
N ILE A 96 7.19 -10.78 4.40
CA ILE A 96 7.18 -9.40 3.93
C ILE A 96 6.67 -8.49 5.05
N VAL A 97 7.34 -7.35 5.25
CA VAL A 97 6.89 -6.27 6.14
C VAL A 97 6.64 -5.00 5.34
N TYR A 98 5.52 -4.35 5.61
CA TYR A 98 5.12 -3.09 5.00
C TYR A 98 5.27 -1.89 5.94
N SER A 99 5.30 -0.69 5.35
CA SER A 99 5.40 0.58 6.08
C SER A 99 4.20 0.90 6.97
N ASP A 100 3.06 0.23 6.75
CA ASP A 100 1.85 0.34 7.58
C ASP A 100 1.82 -0.72 8.70
N HIS A 101 2.98 -1.28 9.06
CA HIS A 101 3.15 -2.31 10.09
C HIS A 101 2.53 -3.66 9.76
N LYS A 102 2.00 -3.87 8.54
CA LYS A 102 1.52 -5.19 8.14
C LYS A 102 2.66 -6.13 7.84
N VAL A 103 2.53 -7.35 8.33
CA VAL A 103 3.40 -8.48 8.02
C VAL A 103 2.57 -9.48 7.24
N HIS A 104 3.09 -9.89 6.09
CA HIS A 104 2.51 -10.93 5.25
C HIS A 104 3.52 -12.07 5.12
N ALA A 105 3.12 -13.28 5.49
CA ALA A 105 3.89 -14.49 5.30
C ALA A 105 3.13 -15.44 4.37
N ALA A 106 3.78 -15.86 3.28
CA ALA A 106 3.29 -16.87 2.36
C ALA A 106 4.17 -18.10 2.48
N PHE A 107 3.61 -19.20 2.96
CA PHE A 107 4.30 -20.46 3.16
C PHE A 107 4.18 -21.36 1.93
N TRP A 108 5.18 -22.20 1.69
CA TRP A 108 5.22 -23.05 0.48
C TRP A 108 4.17 -24.16 0.47
N ASP A 109 3.59 -24.48 1.64
CA ASP A 109 2.45 -25.37 1.77
C ASP A 109 1.11 -24.70 1.41
N GLY A 110 1.13 -23.43 1.00
CA GLY A 110 -0.06 -22.67 0.58
C GLY A 110 -0.75 -21.94 1.71
N VAL A 111 -0.30 -22.08 2.96
CA VAL A 111 -0.80 -21.29 4.08
C VAL A 111 -0.30 -19.85 3.95
N THR A 112 -1.15 -18.88 4.26
CA THR A 112 -0.72 -17.48 4.41
C THR A 112 -1.09 -16.95 5.78
N LEU A 113 -0.25 -16.08 6.32
CA LEU A 113 -0.45 -15.43 7.62
C LEU A 113 -0.29 -13.92 7.45
N ASN A 114 -1.27 -13.18 7.96
CA ASN A 114 -1.28 -11.72 7.97
C ASN A 114 -1.40 -11.25 9.42
N MET A 115 -0.53 -10.32 9.82
CA MET A 115 -0.58 -9.74 11.16
C MET A 115 -0.10 -8.29 11.12
N VAL A 116 -0.31 -7.56 12.21
CA VAL A 116 0.24 -6.22 12.40
C VAL A 116 1.35 -6.31 13.45
N TRP A 117 2.51 -5.75 13.16
CA TRP A 117 3.67 -5.75 14.04
C TRP A 117 4.22 -4.34 14.21
N HIS A 118 4.23 -3.85 15.45
CA HIS A 118 4.77 -2.54 15.77
C HIS A 118 6.28 -2.63 16.06
N PHE A 119 7.09 -1.96 15.23
CA PHE A 119 8.55 -1.91 15.35
C PHE A 119 9.00 -0.66 16.12
N SER A 120 8.68 -0.54 17.42
CA SER A 120 9.13 0.60 18.26
C SER A 120 10.61 0.45 18.67
N SER A 121 11.37 1.55 18.61
CA SER A 121 12.84 1.58 18.66
C SER A 121 13.48 1.47 20.05
N SER A 122 12.73 1.30 21.13
CA SER A 122 13.25 1.38 22.51
C SER A 122 13.06 0.10 23.32
N CYS A 123 12.83 -1.02 22.65
CA CYS A 123 12.06 -2.05 23.30
C CYS A 123 12.78 -3.40 23.19
N SER A 124 13.84 -3.51 23.99
CA SER A 124 14.40 -4.78 24.50
C SER A 124 13.36 -5.61 25.28
N LYS A 125 12.14 -5.09 25.42
CA LYS A 125 10.95 -5.73 26.00
C LYS A 125 9.70 -5.38 25.20
N ILE A 126 9.69 -5.54 23.86
CA ILE A 126 8.40 -5.60 23.15
C ILE A 126 7.76 -6.91 23.60
N GLN A 127 7.09 -6.84 24.74
CA GLN A 127 5.79 -7.48 24.87
C GLN A 127 4.97 -6.88 23.73
N VAL A 128 5.08 -7.47 22.53
CA VAL A 128 3.86 -7.75 21.79
C VAL A 128 3.02 -8.36 22.88
N ASN A 129 1.90 -7.73 23.20
CA ASN A 129 1.03 -8.29 24.21
C ASN A 129 0.67 -9.68 23.65
N GLU A 130 1.46 -10.70 24.00
CA GLU A 130 1.40 -12.03 23.39
C GLU A 130 -0.01 -12.57 23.65
N ASP A 131 -0.62 -12.11 24.75
CA ASP A 131 -2.00 -12.31 25.18
C ASP A 131 -3.07 -11.57 24.35
N VAL A 132 -2.74 -10.61 23.48
CA VAL A 132 -3.74 -9.76 22.77
C VAL A 132 -3.49 -9.61 21.26
N GLY A 133 -2.33 -10.02 20.73
CA GLY A 133 -2.07 -9.97 19.29
C GLY A 133 -2.83 -11.05 18.51
N TRP A 134 -3.39 -10.69 17.34
CA TRP A 134 -4.11 -11.60 16.45
C TRP A 134 -3.42 -11.73 15.09
N CYS A 135 -3.41 -12.96 14.57
CA CYS A 135 -3.00 -13.28 13.22
C CYS A 135 -4.22 -13.73 12.42
N LYS A 136 -4.35 -13.22 11.20
CA LYS A 136 -5.27 -13.77 10.21
C LYS A 136 -4.54 -14.82 9.38
N LEU A 137 -4.91 -16.08 9.59
CA LEU A 137 -4.42 -17.21 8.82
C LEU A 137 -5.38 -17.53 7.67
N THR A 138 -4.85 -17.87 6.51
CA THR A 138 -5.61 -18.42 5.39
C THR A 138 -5.00 -19.76 5.01
N THR A 139 -5.79 -20.82 5.06
CA THR A 139 -5.38 -22.17 4.68
C THR A 139 -5.32 -22.33 3.15
N PRO A 140 -4.72 -23.42 2.63
CA PRO A 140 -4.55 -23.60 1.18
C PRO A 140 -5.86 -23.74 0.41
N ASP A 141 -6.94 -24.17 1.07
CA ASP A 141 -8.31 -24.21 0.57
C ASP A 141 -9.02 -22.85 0.59
N GLY A 142 -8.34 -21.80 1.07
CA GLY A 142 -8.84 -20.42 1.13
C GLY A 142 -9.63 -20.08 2.38
N VAL A 143 -9.80 -21.00 3.34
CA VAL A 143 -10.52 -20.72 4.60
C VAL A 143 -9.71 -19.74 5.46
N GLN A 144 -10.38 -18.71 5.97
CA GLN A 144 -9.75 -17.67 6.79
C GLN A 144 -10.12 -17.81 8.26
N GLN A 145 -9.13 -17.71 9.14
CA GLN A 145 -9.30 -17.84 10.58
C GLN A 145 -8.49 -16.75 11.30
N LEU A 146 -9.05 -16.16 12.34
CA LEU A 146 -8.33 -15.29 13.27
C LEU A 146 -7.85 -16.14 14.45
N ILE A 147 -6.55 -16.18 14.65
CA ILE A 147 -5.91 -16.92 15.73
C ILE A 147 -5.16 -15.97 16.66
N PRO A 148 -5.26 -16.15 17.99
CA PRO A 148 -4.45 -15.40 18.92
C PRO A 148 -2.99 -15.86 18.83
N ILE A 149 -2.07 -14.91 18.94
CA ILE A 149 -0.63 -15.18 18.87
C ILE A 149 -0.16 -16.02 20.06
N SER A 150 -0.71 -15.80 21.26
CA SER A 150 -0.42 -16.58 22.48
C SER A 150 -0.83 -18.04 22.39
N HIS A 151 -1.90 -18.35 21.65
CA HIS A 151 -2.47 -19.69 21.59
C HIS A 151 -2.71 -20.13 20.14
N PRO A 152 -1.64 -20.32 19.34
CA PRO A 152 -1.75 -20.58 17.91
C PRO A 152 -2.18 -22.03 17.58
N GLY A 153 -2.17 -22.92 18.57
CA GLY A 153 -2.55 -24.33 18.41
C GLY A 153 -1.75 -25.01 17.30
N ILE A 154 -2.45 -25.65 16.36
CA ILE A 154 -1.83 -26.36 15.23
C ILE A 154 -1.06 -25.45 14.27
N TYR A 155 -1.21 -24.13 14.38
CA TYR A 155 -0.57 -23.14 13.50
C TYR A 155 0.70 -22.53 14.09
N GLU A 156 1.21 -23.09 15.20
CA GLU A 156 2.39 -22.60 15.92
C GLU A 156 3.60 -22.41 15.00
N ARG A 157 3.84 -23.32 14.06
CA ARG A 157 4.94 -23.22 13.10
C ARG A 157 4.89 -21.91 12.32
N TYR A 158 3.71 -21.49 11.87
CA TYR A 158 3.52 -20.30 11.04
C TYR A 158 3.68 -19.02 11.86
N THR A 159 3.03 -18.95 13.02
CA THR A 159 3.12 -17.79 13.93
C THR A 159 4.53 -17.62 14.45
N LYS A 160 5.18 -18.70 14.93
CA LYS A 160 6.56 -18.67 15.44
C LYS A 160 7.54 -18.13 14.42
N THR A 161 7.49 -18.63 13.18
CA THR A 161 8.36 -18.17 12.09
C THR A 161 8.20 -16.66 11.84
N ALA A 162 6.96 -16.17 11.76
CA ALA A 162 6.68 -14.77 11.51
C ALA A 162 7.17 -13.88 12.65
N ILE A 163 6.91 -14.29 13.90
CA ILE A 163 7.27 -13.56 15.12
C ILE A 163 8.80 -13.50 15.30
N GLU A 164 9.49 -14.63 15.15
CA GLU A 164 10.95 -14.68 15.28
C GLU A 164 11.63 -13.78 14.26
N TRP A 165 11.13 -13.76 13.02
CA TRP A 165 11.66 -12.86 12.02
C TRP A 165 11.39 -11.39 12.37
N CYS A 166 10.16 -11.04 12.76
CA CYS A 166 9.83 -9.66 13.14
C CYS A 166 10.65 -9.19 14.36
N ARG A 167 10.89 -10.08 15.33
CA ARG A 167 11.77 -9.81 16.48
C ARG A 167 13.21 -9.54 16.02
N SER A 168 13.74 -10.34 15.11
CA SER A 168 15.09 -10.11 14.55
C SER A 168 15.21 -8.76 13.81
N LEU A 169 14.12 -8.24 13.24
CA LEU A 169 14.10 -6.92 12.61
C LEU A 169 14.09 -5.78 13.66
N ASN A 170 13.50 -6.00 14.83
CA ASN A 170 13.57 -5.06 15.95
C ASN A 170 14.99 -5.00 16.52
N GLU A 171 15.65 -6.15 16.68
CA GLU A 171 17.02 -6.25 17.20
C GLU A 171 18.06 -5.65 16.25
N ARG A 172 17.81 -5.68 14.94
CA ARG A 172 18.69 -5.09 13.91
C ARG A 172 18.63 -3.56 13.83
N LYS A 173 17.77 -2.89 14.61
CA LYS A 173 17.74 -1.42 14.67
C LYS A 173 18.87 -0.86 15.54
N GLU A 174 20.12 -1.11 15.11
CA GLU A 174 21.10 -0.03 15.01
C GLU A 174 20.98 0.54 13.58
N ILE A 175 20.10 1.54 13.44
CA ILE A 175 20.14 2.66 12.47
C ILE A 175 20.40 2.31 10.98
N PRO A 176 19.41 2.57 10.10
CA PRO A 176 19.65 3.59 9.10
C PRO A 176 18.76 4.79 9.43
N GLU A 177 19.41 5.78 10.02
CA GLU A 177 18.96 7.16 10.03
C GLU A 177 18.66 7.46 8.57
N TYR A 178 17.42 7.84 8.34
CA TYR A 178 17.03 8.54 7.14
C TYR A 178 18.08 9.63 6.93
N THR A 179 18.98 9.45 5.97
CA THR A 179 19.84 10.53 5.53
C THR A 179 18.86 11.51 4.91
N GLU A 180 18.57 12.59 5.62
CA GLU A 180 17.86 13.72 5.06
C GLU A 180 18.66 14.16 3.84
N HIS A 181 18.21 13.75 2.65
CA HIS A 181 18.66 14.35 1.43
C HIS A 181 18.25 15.81 1.52
N SER A 182 19.22 16.68 1.79
CA SER A 182 19.07 18.11 1.59
C SER A 182 18.76 18.32 0.10
N VAL A 183 17.48 18.52 -0.19
CA VAL A 183 17.04 18.96 -1.51
C VAL A 183 17.67 20.33 -1.70
N THR A 184 18.73 20.38 -2.51
CA THR A 184 19.31 21.63 -2.95
C THR A 184 18.27 22.24 -3.88
N GLU A 185 17.77 23.40 -3.49
CA GLU A 185 16.79 24.18 -4.25
C GLU A 185 17.49 24.66 -5.54
N GLU A 186 17.37 23.89 -6.61
CA GLU A 186 17.81 24.33 -7.94
C GLU A 186 16.87 25.43 -8.42
N ASN A 187 17.36 26.67 -8.36
CA ASN A 187 16.76 27.85 -8.98
C ASN A 187 16.76 27.66 -10.50
N TRP A 188 15.59 27.36 -11.06
CA TRP A 188 15.36 27.46 -12.51
C TRP A 188 14.96 28.90 -12.84
N TYR A 189 15.96 29.66 -13.32
CA TYR A 189 15.78 30.94 -14.03
C TYR A 189 15.03 30.75 -15.34
#